data_AF-A0A191HST0-F1
#
_entry.id   AF-A0A191HST0-F1
#
_cell.length_a   1.000
_cell.length_b   1.000
_cell.length_c   1.000
_cell.angle_alpha   90.00
_cell.angle_beta   90.00
_cell.angle_gamma   90.00
#
_symmetry.space_group_name_H-M   'P 1'
#
loop_
_entity.id
_entity.type
_entity.pdbx_description
1 polymer ?
#
loop_
_entity_poly.entity_id
_entity_poly.type
_entity_poly.pdbx_seq_one_letter_code
_entity_poly.pdbx_strand_id
1 'polypeptide(L)' 'MLNGKEIAPCNGCGYCRENKTNCVIKGDMNDLLEVFLTGDAYVIASPVYVLNATPQLGAFFSRMRSLFHIAKNTIKR' A
#
# COMPACT_ATOMS: atom_id res chain seq x y z
N MET A 1 -12.14 -1.64 -2.82
CA MET A 1 -12.59 -0.23 -2.69
C MET A 1 -11.95 0.37 -1.43
N LEU A 2 -11.57 1.65 -1.45
CA LEU A 2 -10.88 2.33 -0.33
C LEU A 2 -11.85 3.03 0.64
N ASN A 3 -13.13 3.15 0.28
CA ASN A 3 -14.16 3.79 1.11
C ASN A 3 -14.42 2.95 2.38
N GLY A 4 -14.49 3.60 3.54
CA GLY A 4 -14.69 2.95 4.84
C GLY A 4 -13.48 2.20 5.41
N LYS A 5 -12.31 2.26 4.75
CA LYS A 5 -11.07 1.63 5.23
C LYS A 5 -10.19 2.62 5.97
N GLU A 6 -9.58 2.18 7.06
CA GLU A 6 -8.62 2.98 7.81
C GLU A 6 -7.20 2.76 7.29
N ILE A 7 -6.73 3.73 6.49
CA ILE A 7 -5.41 3.69 5.85
C ILE A 7 -4.62 4.90 6.34
N ALA A 8 -3.82 4.68 7.37
CA ALA A 8 -2.86 5.67 7.81
C ALA A 8 -1.72 5.83 6.78
N PRO A 9 -1.21 7.05 6.57
CA PRO A 9 -0.06 7.26 5.69
C PRO A 9 1.21 6.59 6.22
N CYS A 10 2.25 6.52 5.40
CA CYS A 10 3.56 6.07 5.84
C CYS A 10 4.22 7.16 6.70
N ASN A 11 4.82 6.78 7.83
CA ASN A 11 5.55 7.69 8.73
C ASN A 11 7.08 7.64 8.56
N GLY A 12 7.59 6.89 7.57
CA GLY A 12 9.02 6.81 7.32
C GLY A 12 9.82 5.99 8.34
N CYS A 13 9.19 5.14 9.16
CA CYS A 13 9.86 4.40 10.24
C CYS A 13 10.95 3.39 9.82
N GLY A 14 11.11 3.07 8.53
CA GLY A 14 12.17 2.17 8.05
C GLY A 14 11.99 0.67 8.33
N TYR A 15 11.05 0.29 9.20
CA TYR A 15 10.85 -1.09 9.65
C TYR A 15 10.76 -2.13 8.52
N CYS A 16 10.01 -1.82 7.45
CA CYS A 16 9.82 -2.74 6.32
C CYS A 16 11.12 -3.00 5.53
N ARG A 17 12.06 -2.05 5.53
CA ARG A 17 13.37 -2.18 4.89
C ARG A 17 14.31 -3.04 5.72
N GLU A 18 14.35 -2.82 7.04
CA GLU A 18 15.25 -3.51 7.95
C GLU A 18 14.86 -4.98 8.13
N ASN A 19 13.57 -5.24 8.34
CA ASN A 19 13.07 -6.58 8.62
C ASN A 19 12.68 -7.35 7.33
N LYS A 20 12.69 -6.68 6.17
CA LYS A 20 12.23 -7.23 4.88
C LYS A 20 10.82 -7.84 4.96
N THR A 21 9.94 -7.21 5.71
CA THR A 21 8.57 -7.68 5.98
C THR A 21 7.50 -6.65 5.58
N ASN A 22 6.23 -7.03 5.74
CA ASN A 22 5.10 -6.11 5.73
C ASN A 22 5.29 -4.92 6.68
N CYS A 23 4.55 -3.85 6.40
CA CYS A 23 4.56 -2.65 7.24
C CYS A 23 4.10 -2.99 8.66
N VAL A 24 4.78 -2.44 9.67
CA VAL A 24 4.43 -2.63 11.10
C VAL A 24 3.11 -1.95 11.48
N ILE A 25 2.71 -0.93 10.72
CA ILE A 25 1.50 -0.17 11.04
C ILE A 25 0.28 -0.98 10.60
N LYS A 26 -0.45 -1.48 11.59
CA LYS A 26 -1.69 -2.26 11.43
C LYS A 26 -2.81 -1.40 10.84
N GLY A 27 -3.72 -2.03 10.11
CA GLY A 27 -4.88 -1.42 9.46
C GLY A 27 -5.32 -2.25 8.24
N ASP A 28 -6.28 -1.74 7.48
CA ASP A 28 -6.80 -2.37 6.25
C ASP A 28 -5.79 -2.46 5.10
N MET A 29 -4.60 -1.87 5.26
CA MET A 29 -3.58 -1.80 4.23
C MET A 29 -3.03 -3.19 3.87
N ASN A 30 -2.90 -4.10 4.84
CA ASN A 30 -2.28 -5.41 4.59
C ASN A 30 -3.13 -6.26 3.63
N ASP A 31 -4.45 -6.28 3.80
CA ASP A 31 -5.36 -6.99 2.89
C ASP A 31 -5.31 -6.38 1.48
N LEU A 32 -5.22 -5.05 1.38
CA LEU A 32 -5.10 -4.38 0.10
C LEU A 32 -3.77 -4.66 -0.59
N LEU A 33 -2.67 -4.77 0.17
CA LEU A 33 -1.35 -5.11 -0.37
C LEU A 33 -1.31 -6.54 -0.91
N GLU A 34 -2.02 -7.48 -0.27
CA GLU A 34 -2.13 -8.86 -0.77
C GLU A 34 -2.85 -8.90 -2.12
N VAL A 35 -4.00 -8.21 -2.23
CA VAL A 35 -4.69 -8.05 -3.53
C VAL A 35 -3.78 -7.42 -4.58
N PHE A 36 -2.93 -6.46 -4.16
CA PHE A 36 -1.95 -5.79 -5.02
C PHE A 36 -0.70 -6.63 -5.34
N LEU A 37 -0.49 -7.76 -4.65
CA LEU A 37 0.57 -8.72 -4.96
C LEU A 37 0.06 -9.80 -5.92
N THR A 38 -1.19 -10.22 -5.76
CA THR A 38 -1.77 -11.35 -6.52
C THR A 38 -2.43 -10.94 -7.83
N GLY A 39 -2.77 -9.66 -8.01
CA GLY A 39 -3.45 -9.20 -9.23
C GLY A 39 -2.51 -9.03 -10.43
N ASP A 40 -2.99 -9.43 -11.61
CA ASP A 40 -2.28 -9.24 -12.88
C ASP A 40 -2.42 -7.80 -13.42
N ALA A 41 -3.52 -7.13 -13.10
CA ALA A 41 -3.82 -5.78 -13.55
C ALA A 41 -4.68 -5.03 -12.52
N TYR A 42 -4.51 -3.70 -12.48
CA TYR A 42 -5.21 -2.83 -11.53
C TYR A 42 -5.84 -1.63 -12.25
N VAL A 43 -7.09 -1.31 -11.91
CA VAL A 43 -7.75 -0.08 -12.32
C VAL A 43 -7.89 0.82 -11.10
N ILE A 44 -7.35 2.04 -11.20
CA ILE A 44 -7.31 3.00 -10.10
C ILE A 44 -8.15 4.21 -10.49
N ALA A 45 -9.18 4.48 -9.68
CA ALA A 45 -10.07 5.62 -9.85
C ALA A 45 -10.18 6.38 -8.53
N SER A 46 -10.16 7.71 -8.62
CA SER A 46 -10.30 8.61 -7.49
C SER A 46 -11.17 9.79 -7.91
N PRO A 47 -12.09 10.27 -7.05
CA PRO A 47 -12.63 11.60 -7.25
C PRO A 47 -11.52 12.64 -7.11
N VAL A 48 -11.74 13.81 -7.74
CA VAL A 48 -10.79 14.93 -7.72
C VAL A 48 -11.09 15.83 -6.52
N TYR A 49 -10.13 15.98 -5.62
CA TYR A 49 -10.17 16.93 -4.50
C TYR A 49 -8.99 17.88 -4.59
N VAL A 50 -9.25 19.18 -4.66
CA VAL A 50 -8.22 20.23 -4.79
C VAL A 50 -7.23 19.92 -5.92
N LEU A 51 -7.77 19.63 -7.12
CA LEU A 51 -7.01 19.25 -8.32
C LEU A 51 -6.09 18.02 -8.16
N ASN A 52 -6.33 17.19 -7.14
CA ASN A 52 -5.54 16.02 -6.81
C ASN A 52 -6.42 14.80 -6.53
N ALA A 53 -5.77 13.63 -6.42
CA ALA A 53 -6.38 12.44 -5.88
C ALA A 53 -6.80 12.62 -4.41
N THR A 54 -7.69 11.76 -3.94
CA THR A 54 -8.11 11.75 -2.55
C THR A 54 -6.93 11.49 -1.60
N PRO A 55 -6.91 12.10 -0.40
CA PRO A 55 -5.85 11.86 0.59
C PRO A 55 -5.77 10.38 1.01
N GLN A 56 -6.89 9.65 0.96
CA GLN A 56 -6.95 8.21 1.22
C GLN A 56 -6.14 7.43 0.18
N LEU A 57 -6.29 7.77 -1.11
CA LEU A 57 -5.49 7.15 -2.17
C LEU A 57 -4.00 7.53 -2.06
N GLY A 58 -3.70 8.78 -1.69
CA GLY A 58 -2.33 9.20 -1.40
C GLY A 58 -1.69 8.45 -0.23
N ALA A 59 -2.44 8.22 0.85
CA ALA A 59 -2.00 7.44 2.01
C ALA A 59 -1.73 5.97 1.63
N PHE A 60 -2.60 5.38 0.80
CA PHE A 60 -2.41 4.05 0.23
C PHE A 60 -1.10 3.95 -0.57
N PHE A 61 -0.87 4.85 -1.54
CA PHE A 61 0.34 4.83 -2.35
C PHE A 61 1.61 5.06 -1.54
N SER A 62 1.55 5.90 -0.51
CA SER A 62 2.68 6.16 0.38
C SER A 62 3.19 4.89 1.09
N ARG A 63 2.34 3.86 1.24
CA ARG A 63 2.66 2.58 1.89
C ARG A 63 3.22 1.49 0.94
N MET A 64 3.19 1.70 -0.38
CA MET A 64 3.63 0.71 -1.37
C MET A 64 5.13 0.34 -1.29
N ARG A 65 5.95 1.16 -0.63
CA ARG A 65 7.39 0.87 -0.46
C ARG A 65 7.65 -0.51 0.15
N SER A 66 6.79 -0.98 1.04
CA SER A 66 6.90 -2.32 1.66
C SER A 66 6.89 -3.44 0.62
N LEU A 67 6.07 -3.30 -0.43
CA LEU A 67 5.92 -4.28 -1.51
C LEU A 67 7.26 -4.63 -2.19
N PHE A 68 8.12 -3.63 -2.42
CA PHE A 68 9.45 -3.84 -3.04
C PHE A 68 10.38 -4.73 -2.21
N HIS A 69 10.15 -4.83 -0.90
CA HIS A 69 10.94 -5.68 -0.02
C HIS A 69 10.37 -7.09 0.07
N ILE A 70 9.04 -7.24 0.01
CA ILE A 70 8.34 -8.53 0.13
C ILE A 70 8.31 -9.27 -1.22
N ALA A 71 8.01 -8.57 -2.32
CA ALA A 71 7.88 -9.17 -3.66
C ALA A 71 9.19 -9.85 -4.12
N LYS A 72 10.35 -9.40 -3.63
CA LYS A 72 11.64 -10.09 -3.86
C LYS A 72 11.73 -11.47 -3.22
N ASN A 73 10.97 -11.73 -2.15
CA ASN A 73 10.87 -13.05 -1.53
C ASN A 73 9.81 -13.92 -2.20
N THR A 74 8.73 -13.33 -2.73
CA THR A 74 7.59 -14.08 -3.28
C THR A 74 7.72 -14.38 -4.77
N ILE A 75 8.37 -13.51 -5.56
CA ILE A 75 8.61 -13.70 -7.01
C ILE A 75 9.99 -14.32 -7.22
N LYS A 76 10.19 -15.55 -6.76
CA LYS A 76 11.17 -16.47 -7.37
C LYS A 76 10.46 -17.11 -8.57
N ARG A 77 10.62 -16.52 -9.75
CA ARG A 77 10.50 -17.26 -11.01
C ARG A 77 11.86 -17.85 -11.35
#